data_AF-A0A8H8M2H4-F1
#
_entry.id   AF-A0A8H8M2H4-F1
#
_cell.length_a   1.000
_cell.length_b   1.000
_cell.length_c   1.000
_cell.angle_alpha   90.00
_cell.angle_beta   90.00
_cell.angle_gamma   90.00
#
_symmetry.space_group_name_H-M   'P 1'
#
loop_
_entity.id
_entity.type
_entity.pdbx_description
1 polymer ?
#
loop_
_entity_poly.entity_id
_entity_poly.type
_entity_poly.pdbx_seq_one_letter_code
_entity_poly.pdbx_strand_id
1 'polypeptide(L)' 'MSATIEHIKGKFILNARFTAEEGYAEVIKNALKEIQNSALSDAEPGCLTYRVCRSGNDFMVFEE' A
#
# COMPACT_ATOMS: atom_id res chain seq x y z
N MET A 1 -8.94 28.12 6.00
CA MET A 1 -8.68 26.73 5.55
C MET A 1 -10.00 26.20 5.01
N SER A 2 -10.11 25.95 3.70
CA SER A 2 -11.36 25.45 3.11
C SER A 2 -11.59 24.01 3.52
N ALA A 3 -12.78 23.68 4.01
CA ALA A 3 -13.15 22.35 4.50
C ALA A 3 -13.57 21.38 3.38
N THR A 4 -13.32 21.73 2.11
CA THR A 4 -13.77 20.97 0.94
C THR A 4 -12.59 20.46 0.11
N ILE A 5 -12.64 19.16 -0.16
CA ILE A 5 -11.69 18.35 -0.97
C ILE A 5 -11.77 18.65 -2.48
N GLU A 6 -12.62 19.59 -2.90
CA GLU A 6 -12.93 19.90 -4.31
C GLU A 6 -11.72 20.40 -5.12
N HIS A 7 -10.65 20.84 -4.46
CA HIS A 7 -9.41 21.29 -5.10
C HIS A 7 -8.33 20.20 -5.23
N ILE A 8 -8.51 19.02 -4.63
CA ILE A 8 -7.55 17.92 -4.79
C ILE A 8 -7.95 17.13 -6.04
N LYS A 9 -7.52 17.63 -7.21
CA LYS A 9 -7.63 16.91 -8.48
C LYS A 9 -6.27 16.29 -8.80
N GLY A 10 -6.10 15.03 -8.45
CA GLY A 10 -4.86 14.29 -8.67
C GLY A 10 -4.94 12.87 -8.11
N LYS A 11 -4.00 12.02 -8.50
CA LYS A 11 -3.84 10.69 -7.89
C LYS A 11 -3.29 10.86 -6.48
N PHE A 12 -3.77 10.04 -5.56
CA PHE A 12 -3.21 9.98 -4.21
C PHE A 12 -2.11 8.92 -4.21
N ILE A 13 -0.89 9.33 -3.88
CA ILE A 13 0.24 8.41 -3.76
C ILE A 13 0.44 8.12 -2.28
N LEU A 14 0.12 6.89 -1.84
CA LEU A 14 0.40 6.43 -0.50
C LEU A 14 1.74 5.71 -0.46
N ASN A 15 2.58 6.12 0.47
CA ASN A 15 3.87 5.51 0.75
C ASN A 15 3.88 5.04 2.21
N ALA A 16 3.67 3.75 2.44
CA ALA A 16 3.82 3.18 3.78
C ALA A 16 5.17 2.50 3.91
N ARG A 17 5.88 2.77 5.01
CA ARG A 17 7.15 2.13 5.36
C ARG A 17 7.04 1.55 6.75
N PHE A 18 7.45 0.30 6.91
CA PHE A 18 7.43 -0.37 8.19
C PHE A 18 8.49 -1.47 8.22
N THR A 19 8.97 -1.77 9.41
CA THR A 19 9.97 -2.80 9.64
C THR A 19 9.31 -3.95 10.39
N ALA A 20 9.43 -5.16 9.86
CA ALA A 20 8.97 -6.37 10.50
C ALA A 20 9.82 -6.70 11.72
N GLU A 21 9.16 -7.17 12.78
CA GLU A 21 9.86 -7.82 13.90
C GLU A 21 10.59 -9.08 13.43
N GLU A 22 11.65 -9.46 14.14
CA GLU A 22 12.48 -10.62 13.79
C GLU A 22 11.64 -11.91 13.69
N GLY A 23 11.79 -12.63 12.58
CA GLY A 23 11.03 -13.85 12.30
C GLY A 23 9.65 -13.63 11.65
N TYR A 24 9.11 -12.41 11.63
CA TYR A 24 7.77 -12.13 11.10
C TYR A 24 7.76 -11.60 9.66
N ALA A 25 8.93 -11.38 9.05
CA ALA A 25 9.01 -10.83 7.70
C ALA A 25 8.27 -11.68 6.64
N GLU A 26 8.25 -13.00 6.78
CA GLU A 26 7.54 -13.86 5.82
C GLU A 26 6.01 -13.83 6.01
N VAL A 27 5.55 -13.72 7.27
CA VAL A 27 4.13 -13.56 7.60
C VAL A 27 3.61 -12.25 7.00
N ILE A 28 4.36 -11.16 7.21
CA ILE A 28 4.06 -9.84 6.66
C ILE A 28 4.07 -9.87 5.13
N LYS A 29 5.04 -10.54 4.49
CA LYS A 29 5.08 -10.68 3.03
C LYS A 29 3.83 -11.36 2.49
N ASN A 30 3.37 -12.44 3.14
CA ASN A 30 2.18 -13.16 2.71
C ASN A 30 0.92 -12.31 2.89
N ALA A 31 0.76 -11.64 4.02
CA ALA A 31 -0.36 -10.74 4.26
C ALA A 31 -0.41 -9.59 3.25
N LEU A 32 0.73 -8.96 2.94
CA LEU A 32 0.82 -7.90 1.93
C LEU A 32 0.49 -8.38 0.53
N LYS A 33 0.75 -9.64 0.22
CA LYS A 33 0.38 -10.25 -1.07
C LYS A 33 -1.13 -10.46 -1.17
N GLU A 34 -1.80 -10.82 -0.08
CA GLU A 34 -3.26 -10.90 -0.03
C GLU A 34 -3.90 -9.52 -0.18
N ILE A 35 -3.36 -8.51 0.50
CA ILE A 35 -3.78 -7.12 0.34
C ILE A 35 -3.57 -6.65 -1.11
N GLN A 36 -2.42 -6.94 -1.72
CA GLN A 36 -2.16 -6.60 -3.12
C GLN A 36 -3.19 -7.25 -4.06
N ASN A 37 -3.55 -8.52 -3.85
CA ASN A 37 -4.57 -9.17 -4.67
C ASN A 37 -5.94 -8.52 -4.50
N SER A 38 -6.31 -8.12 -3.28
CA SER A 38 -7.56 -7.39 -3.01
C SER A 38 -7.56 -6.01 -3.66
N ALA A 39 -6.49 -5.24 -3.48
CA ALA A 39 -6.33 -3.89 -4.01
C ALA A 39 -6.33 -3.85 -5.54
N LEU A 40 -5.81 -4.89 -6.20
CA LEU A 40 -5.83 -5.03 -7.66
C LEU A 40 -7.08 -5.75 -8.20
N SER A 41 -8.01 -6.15 -7.34
CA SER A 41 -9.28 -6.76 -7.75
C SER A 41 -10.34 -5.69 -8.04
N ASP A 42 -11.42 -6.08 -8.74
CA ASP A 42 -12.60 -5.25 -8.99
C ASP A 42 -13.32 -4.73 -7.73
N ALA A 43 -12.89 -5.17 -6.54
CA ALA A 43 -13.37 -4.65 -5.25
C ALA A 43 -12.93 -3.20 -5.01
N GLU A 44 -11.79 -2.77 -5.59
CA GLU A 44 -11.24 -1.43 -5.42
C GLU A 44 -10.90 -0.79 -6.78
N PRO A 45 -11.90 -0.38 -7.58
CA PRO A 45 -11.68 0.20 -8.91
C PRO A 45 -10.93 1.55 -8.90
N GLY A 46 -10.72 2.13 -7.71
CA GLY A 46 -9.94 3.35 -7.50
C GLY A 46 -8.45 3.12 -7.26
N CYS A 47 -8.02 1.88 -7.03
CA CYS A 47 -6.61 1.54 -6.81
C CYS A 47 -5.96 1.16 -8.15
N LEU A 48 -5.13 2.04 -8.69
CA LEU A 48 -4.49 1.87 -9.99
C LEU A 48 -3.26 0.99 -9.91
N THR A 49 -2.50 1.07 -8.80
CA THR A 49 -1.29 0.29 -8.61
C THR A 49 -1.01 0.06 -7.14
N TYR A 50 -0.76 -1.20 -6.76
CA TYR A 50 -0.25 -1.57 -5.44
C TYR A 50 1.08 -2.33 -5.59
N ARG A 51 2.17 -1.77 -5.08
CA ARG A 51 3.53 -2.36 -5.14
C ARG A 51 4.11 -2.52 -3.75
N VAL A 52 4.72 -3.68 -3.52
CA VAL A 52 5.40 -4.01 -2.27
C VAL A 52 6.87 -4.24 -2.56
N CYS A 53 7.73 -3.44 -1.93
CA CYS A 53 9.18 -3.58 -1.94
C CYS A 53 9.63 -4.14 -0.59
N ARG A 54 10.56 -5.10 -0.59
CA ARG A 54 11.14 -5.70 0.62
C ARG A 54 12.66 -5.64 0.56
N SER A 55 13.28 -5.27 1.67
CA SER A 55 14.72 -5.35 1.91
C SER A 55 14.98 -5.92 3.30
N GLY A 56 15.26 -7.23 3.38
CA GLY A 56 15.40 -7.91 4.67
C GLY A 56 14.08 -7.92 5.46
N ASN A 57 14.04 -7.17 6.57
CA ASN A 57 12.85 -6.95 7.39
C ASN A 57 12.15 -5.62 7.09
N ASP A 58 12.71 -4.76 6.25
CA ASP A 58 12.07 -3.51 5.86
C ASP A 58 11.12 -3.72 4.68
N PHE A 59 9.93 -3.13 4.81
CA PHE A 59 8.88 -3.17 3.82
C PHE A 59 8.50 -1.75 3.43
N MET A 60 8.25 -1.57 2.13
CA MET A 60 7.70 -0.34 1.59
C MET A 60 6.54 -0.68 0.67
N VAL A 61 5.39 -0.09 0.92
CA VAL A 61 4.19 -0.20 0.11
C VAL A 61 3.96 1.12 -0.62
N PHE A 62 3.73 1.01 -1.91
CA PHE A 62 3.32 2.09 -2.79
C PHE A 62 1.93 1.83 -3.33
N GLU A 63 1.05 2.80 -3.19
CA GLU A 63 -0.31 2.76 -3.73
C GLU A 63 -0.60 4.04 -4.51
N GLU A 64 -1.19 3.93 -5.70
CA GLU A 64 -1.55 5.04 -6.62
C GLU A 64 -2.94 4.87 -7.22
#